data_AF-A0A5C1AQE1-F1
#
_entry.id   AF-A0A5C1AQE1-F1
#
_cell.length_a   1.000
_cell.length_b   1.000
_cell.length_c   1.000
_cell.angle_alpha   90.00
_cell.angle_beta   90.00
_cell.angle_gamma   90.00
#
_symmetry.space_group_name_H-M   'P 1'
#
loop_
_entity.id
_entity.type
_entity.pdbx_description
1 polymer ?
#
loop_
_entity_poly.entity_id
_entity_poly.type
_entity_poly.pdbx_seq_one_letter_code
_entity_poly.pdbx_strand_id
1 'polypeptide(L)'
;MQNPLSQRDVETFRLASIHVETDAAATLWWGDGDRAYARSKGRPETESEELSKTPEARAFVAKLASAKISNALEQQLKPVLNGHRPVKININLRRLYIASAIQRVVVGGGHEMVADIAVVDAKTGAVLLAHPEFRAAALAGQGIGGTMLDAAFLPDPIDRRVQNFATKYRDWLAPQPTA
;
A
#
# COMPACT_ATOMS: atom_id res chain seq x y z
N MET A 1 -14.02 4.03 9.81
CA MET A 1 -15.32 3.56 9.27
C MET A 1 -15.48 2.09 9.64
N GLN A 2 -16.68 1.63 9.99
CA GLN A 2 -16.94 0.21 10.28
C GLN A 2 -17.30 -0.52 8.98
N ASN A 3 -16.92 -1.80 8.84
CA ASN A 3 -17.31 -2.61 7.69
C ASN A 3 -18.81 -2.94 7.77
N PRO A 4 -19.64 -2.55 6.78
CA PRO A 4 -21.07 -2.83 6.77
C PRO A 4 -21.43 -4.27 6.38
N LEU A 5 -20.47 -5.06 5.86
CA LEU A 5 -20.70 -6.47 5.52
C LEU A 5 -20.66 -7.36 6.76
N SER A 6 -21.48 -8.41 6.78
CA SER A 6 -21.35 -9.45 7.79
C SER A 6 -20.13 -10.32 7.49
N GLN A 7 -19.59 -10.98 8.51
CA GLN A 7 -18.48 -11.92 8.34
C GLN A 7 -18.83 -13.04 7.34
N ARG A 8 -20.07 -13.55 7.39
CA ARG A 8 -20.56 -14.57 6.46
C ARG A 8 -20.55 -14.09 5.01
N ASP A 9 -20.88 -12.83 4.76
CA ASP A 9 -20.83 -12.27 3.41
C ASP A 9 -19.40 -12.28 2.87
N VAL A 10 -18.44 -11.86 3.69
CA VAL A 10 -17.02 -11.80 3.33
C VAL A 10 -16.44 -13.20 3.11
N GLU A 11 -16.84 -14.19 3.90
CA GLU A 11 -16.45 -15.61 3.72
C GLU A 11 -16.91 -16.19 2.38
N THR A 12 -17.96 -15.63 1.77
CA THR A 12 -18.36 -16.06 0.40
C THR A 12 -17.39 -15.61 -0.67
N PHE A 13 -16.59 -14.56 -0.42
CA PHE A 13 -15.76 -13.93 -1.43
C PHE A 13 -14.51 -14.76 -1.75
N ARG A 14 -14.17 -14.76 -3.03
CA ARG A 14 -12.95 -15.34 -3.60
C ARG A 14 -12.16 -14.24 -4.29
N LEU A 15 -10.92 -14.00 -3.88
CA LEU A 15 -10.09 -13.01 -4.56
C LEU A 15 -9.81 -13.45 -6.00
N ALA A 16 -10.31 -12.69 -6.98
CA ALA A 16 -10.06 -12.92 -8.40
C ALA A 16 -8.90 -12.07 -8.93
N SER A 17 -8.86 -10.78 -8.56
CA SER A 17 -7.78 -9.87 -8.94
C SER A 17 -7.70 -8.67 -8.01
N ILE A 18 -6.53 -8.02 -8.04
CA ILE A 18 -6.29 -6.72 -7.40
C ILE A 18 -5.84 -5.76 -8.49
N HIS A 19 -6.46 -4.58 -8.52
CA HIS A 19 -6.13 -3.51 -9.45
C HIS A 19 -5.75 -2.28 -8.64
N VAL A 20 -4.53 -1.77 -8.84
CA VAL A 20 -4.03 -0.59 -8.15
C VAL A 20 -3.71 0.48 -9.17
N GLU A 21 -4.50 1.54 -9.15
CA GLU A 21 -4.30 2.74 -9.95
C GLU A 21 -3.80 3.87 -9.04
N THR A 22 -2.97 4.74 -9.59
CA THR A 22 -2.52 5.95 -8.90
C THR A 22 -3.18 7.14 -9.56
N ASP A 23 -3.89 7.96 -8.78
CA ASP A 23 -4.52 9.18 -9.31
C ASP A 23 -3.46 10.11 -9.91
N ALA A 24 -3.77 10.77 -11.02
CA ALA A 24 -2.92 11.81 -11.59
C ALA A 24 -2.72 13.01 -10.64
N ALA A 25 -3.67 13.24 -9.72
CA ALA A 25 -3.57 14.20 -8.63
C ALA A 25 -2.90 13.63 -7.37
N ALA A 26 -2.55 12.34 -7.35
CA ALA A 26 -2.01 11.70 -6.16
C ALA A 26 -0.68 12.32 -5.73
N THR A 27 -0.54 12.62 -4.44
CA THR A 27 0.76 13.02 -3.89
C THR A 27 1.63 11.78 -3.74
N LEU A 28 2.63 11.64 -4.60
CA LEU A 28 3.57 10.53 -4.61
C LEU A 28 4.96 11.04 -4.23
N TRP A 29 5.39 10.73 -3.02
CA TRP A 29 6.73 11.03 -2.55
C TRP A 29 7.34 9.79 -1.91
N TRP A 30 8.32 9.22 -2.60
CA TRP A 30 9.04 8.04 -2.15
C TRP A 30 10.48 8.09 -2.66
N GLY A 31 11.38 8.63 -1.83
CA GLY A 31 12.75 8.93 -2.25
C GLY A 31 13.57 7.70 -2.70
N ASP A 32 13.28 6.50 -2.18
CA ASP A 32 13.89 5.26 -2.70
C ASP A 32 13.34 4.87 -4.08
N GLY A 33 12.07 5.19 -4.37
CA GLY A 33 11.49 5.06 -5.70
C GLY A 33 12.16 5.99 -6.71
N ASP A 34 12.43 7.24 -6.32
CA ASP A 34 13.13 8.21 -7.15
C ASP A 34 14.56 7.76 -7.47
N ARG A 35 15.28 7.23 -6.46
CA ARG A 35 16.60 6.61 -6.66
C ARG A 35 16.55 5.38 -7.56
N ALA A 36 15.52 4.54 -7.42
CA ALA A 36 15.32 3.38 -8.28
C ALA A 36 15.10 3.78 -9.74
N TYR A 37 14.36 4.88 -9.99
CA TYR A 37 14.21 5.43 -11.33
C TYR A 37 15.55 5.94 -11.88
N ALA A 38 16.30 6.74 -11.11
CA ALA A 38 17.62 7.22 -11.52
C ALA A 38 18.56 6.07 -11.92
N ARG A 39 18.59 5.01 -11.10
CA ARG A 39 19.35 3.78 -11.39
C ARG A 39 18.88 3.08 -12.66
N SER A 40 17.57 3.01 -12.90
CA SER A 40 17.00 2.43 -14.13
C SER A 40 17.39 3.18 -15.40
N LYS A 41 17.76 4.46 -15.27
CA LYS A 41 18.26 5.33 -16.34
C LYS A 41 19.78 5.40 -16.42
N GLY A 42 20.49 4.67 -15.56
CA GLY A 42 21.95 4.74 -15.44
C GLY A 42 22.47 6.11 -14.95
N ARG A 43 21.62 6.87 -14.26
CA ARG A 43 21.96 8.20 -13.73
C ARG A 43 22.40 8.11 -12.26
N PRO A 44 23.28 9.01 -11.79
CA PRO A 44 23.64 9.10 -10.38
C PRO A 44 22.41 9.30 -9.48
N GLU A 45 22.42 8.69 -8.30
CA GLU A 45 21.33 8.86 -7.31
C GLU A 45 21.21 10.30 -6.81
N THR A 46 22.29 11.10 -6.88
CA THR A 46 22.29 12.53 -6.56
C THR A 46 21.40 13.35 -7.51
N GLU A 47 21.13 12.86 -8.72
CA GLU A 47 20.22 13.49 -9.68
C GLU A 47 18.75 13.06 -9.48
N SER A 48 18.47 12.15 -8.53
CA SER A 48 17.11 11.58 -8.34
C SER A 48 16.05 12.63 -8.04
N GLU A 49 16.38 13.70 -7.30
CA GLU A 49 15.43 14.77 -6.99
C GLU A 49 15.00 15.54 -8.24
N GLU A 50 15.93 15.86 -9.15
CA GLU A 50 15.60 16.53 -10.41
C GLU A 50 14.81 15.61 -11.34
N LEU A 51 15.23 14.35 -11.44
CA LEU A 51 14.58 13.33 -12.25
C LEU A 51 13.14 13.03 -11.79
N SER A 52 12.89 13.05 -10.47
CA SER A 52 11.56 12.79 -9.87
C SER A 52 10.46 13.75 -10.34
N LYS A 53 10.83 14.94 -10.81
CA LYS A 53 9.90 15.98 -11.27
C LYS A 53 9.31 15.68 -12.65
N THR A 54 9.84 14.68 -13.35
CA THR A 54 9.39 14.32 -14.70
C THR A 54 8.14 13.44 -14.67
N PRO A 55 7.23 13.55 -15.67
CA PRO A 55 6.08 12.64 -15.78
C PRO A 55 6.50 11.17 -15.92
N GLU A 56 7.64 10.90 -16.55
CA GLU A 56 8.16 9.56 -16.71
C GLU A 56 8.61 8.95 -15.37
N ALA A 57 9.37 9.69 -14.56
CA ALA A 57 9.75 9.25 -13.23
C ALA A 57 8.52 8.98 -12.37
N ARG A 58 7.54 9.89 -12.40
CA ARG A 58 6.29 9.72 -11.66
C ARG A 58 5.52 8.47 -12.08
N ALA A 59 5.42 8.19 -13.38
CA ALA A 59 4.79 6.98 -13.88
C ALA A 59 5.55 5.70 -13.46
N PHE A 60 6.88 5.75 -13.47
CA PHE A 60 7.72 4.65 -13.00
C PHE A 60 7.50 4.37 -11.50
N VAL A 61 7.57 5.41 -10.66
CA VAL A 61 7.38 5.29 -9.21
C VAL A 61 5.96 4.83 -8.89
N ALA A 62 4.95 5.34 -9.60
CA ALA A 62 3.56 4.92 -9.45
C ALA A 62 3.39 3.43 -9.78
N LYS A 63 3.96 2.97 -10.91
CA LYS A 63 3.93 1.55 -11.29
C LYS A 63 4.59 0.66 -10.25
N LEU A 64 5.74 1.08 -9.72
CA LEU A 64 6.48 0.34 -8.71
C LEU A 64 5.70 0.28 -7.38
N ALA A 65 5.10 1.39 -6.96
CA ALA A 65 4.23 1.44 -5.78
C ALA A 65 2.99 0.56 -5.95
N SER A 66 2.29 0.66 -7.09
CA SER A 66 1.13 -0.18 -7.42
C SER A 66 1.46 -1.67 -7.35
N ALA A 67 2.61 -2.09 -7.90
CA ALA A 67 3.05 -3.47 -7.85
C ALA A 67 3.29 -3.95 -6.41
N LYS A 68 3.97 -3.15 -5.58
CA LYS A 68 4.20 -3.48 -4.17
C LYS A 68 2.88 -3.58 -3.39
N ILE A 69 1.96 -2.62 -3.57
CA ILE A 69 0.64 -2.61 -2.93
C ILE A 69 -0.18 -3.82 -3.33
N SER A 70 -0.25 -4.12 -4.63
CA SER A 70 -0.97 -5.27 -5.15
C SER A 70 -0.45 -6.58 -4.55
N ASN A 71 0.87 -6.77 -4.53
CA ASN A 71 1.48 -7.99 -4.01
C ASN A 71 1.19 -8.21 -2.52
N ALA A 72 1.32 -7.17 -1.69
CA ALA A 72 1.04 -7.30 -0.27
C ALA A 72 -0.43 -7.55 0.02
N LEU A 73 -1.34 -6.87 -0.69
CA LEU A 73 -2.77 -7.13 -0.58
C LEU A 73 -3.13 -8.54 -1.03
N GLU A 74 -2.51 -9.05 -2.11
CA GLU A 74 -2.74 -10.43 -2.54
C GLU A 74 -2.33 -11.42 -1.45
N GLN A 75 -1.14 -11.24 -0.89
CA GLN A 75 -0.62 -12.09 0.19
C GLN A 75 -1.52 -12.09 1.42
N GLN A 76 -2.09 -10.93 1.79
CA GLN A 76 -2.96 -10.82 2.97
C GLN A 76 -4.40 -11.25 2.73
N LEU A 77 -4.94 -11.04 1.53
CA LEU A 77 -6.36 -11.28 1.25
C LEU A 77 -6.63 -12.67 0.69
N LYS A 78 -5.70 -13.27 -0.06
CA LYS A 78 -5.91 -14.59 -0.68
C LYS A 78 -6.23 -15.71 0.33
N PRO A 79 -5.62 -15.76 1.53
CA PRO A 79 -5.97 -16.77 2.53
C PRO A 79 -7.38 -16.58 3.11
N VAL A 80 -7.86 -15.33 3.17
CA VAL A 80 -9.13 -14.95 3.80
C VAL A 80 -10.29 -14.97 2.80
N LEU A 81 -10.03 -14.54 1.57
CA LEU A 81 -11.00 -14.49 0.47
C LEU A 81 -10.85 -15.74 -0.40
N ASN A 82 -11.22 -16.89 0.17
CA ASN A 82 -11.06 -18.21 -0.44
C ASN A 82 -12.41 -18.89 -0.78
N GLY A 83 -13.52 -18.15 -0.72
CA GLY A 83 -14.87 -18.64 -0.98
C GLY A 83 -15.14 -18.92 -2.46
N HIS A 84 -16.40 -18.74 -2.88
CA HIS A 84 -16.87 -19.11 -4.22
C HIS A 84 -17.28 -17.91 -5.09
N ARG A 85 -17.64 -16.77 -4.49
CA ARG A 85 -18.06 -15.56 -5.19
C ARG A 85 -16.84 -14.74 -5.61
N PRO A 86 -16.48 -14.67 -6.91
CA PRO A 86 -15.27 -13.97 -7.32
C PRO A 86 -15.43 -12.46 -7.14
N VAL A 87 -14.45 -11.82 -6.49
CA VAL A 87 -14.40 -10.38 -6.27
C VAL A 87 -13.07 -9.78 -6.76
N LYS A 88 -13.14 -8.55 -7.24
CA LYS A 88 -11.98 -7.71 -7.57
C LYS A 88 -11.80 -6.67 -6.48
N ILE A 89 -10.56 -6.37 -6.12
CA ILE A 89 -10.25 -5.25 -5.24
C ILE A 89 -9.67 -4.14 -6.11
N ASN A 90 -10.39 -3.04 -6.23
CA ASN A 90 -9.94 -1.85 -6.94
C ASN A 90 -9.43 -0.84 -5.92
N ILE A 91 -8.20 -0.36 -6.11
CA ILE A 91 -7.55 0.62 -5.24
C ILE A 91 -7.19 1.83 -6.09
N ASN A 92 -7.62 3.00 -5.64
CA ASN A 92 -7.16 4.28 -6.16
C ASN A 92 -6.25 4.94 -5.10
N LEU A 93 -4.95 4.95 -5.37
CA LEU A 93 -3.95 5.54 -4.49
C LEU A 93 -4.01 7.07 -4.62
N ARG A 94 -4.36 7.75 -3.51
CA ARG A 94 -4.41 9.21 -3.41
C ARG A 94 -3.14 9.82 -2.86
N ARG A 95 -2.48 9.11 -1.94
CA ARG A 95 -1.27 9.61 -1.30
C ARG A 95 -0.36 8.47 -0.90
N LEU A 96 0.91 8.60 -1.26
CA LEU A 96 2.00 7.80 -0.73
C LEU A 96 3.12 8.75 -0.35
N TYR A 97 3.43 8.79 0.94
CA TYR A 97 4.50 9.59 1.49
C TYR A 97 5.42 8.69 2.30
N ILE A 98 6.64 8.51 1.82
CA ILE A 98 7.67 7.73 2.49
C ILE A 98 8.94 8.58 2.56
N ALA A 99 9.19 9.14 3.74
CA ALA A 99 10.43 9.86 4.01
C ALA A 99 11.65 8.99 3.73
N SER A 100 12.64 9.56 3.03
CA SER A 100 13.93 8.92 2.80
C SER A 100 14.67 8.65 4.12
N ALA A 101 15.67 7.75 4.11
CA ALA A 101 16.49 7.46 5.29
C ALA A 101 17.19 8.72 5.83
N ILE A 102 17.70 9.58 4.95
CA ILE A 102 18.38 10.83 5.32
C ILE A 102 17.40 11.82 5.97
N GLN A 103 16.19 12.00 5.40
CA GLN A 103 15.19 12.91 5.98
C GLN A 103 14.59 12.40 7.29
N ARG A 104 14.51 11.08 7.49
CA ARG A 104 14.09 10.50 8.76
C ARG A 104 15.03 10.86 9.91
N VAL A 105 16.33 10.92 9.64
CA VAL A 105 17.35 11.30 10.63
C VAL A 105 17.29 12.79 10.97
N VAL A 106 16.97 13.66 9.99
CA VAL A 106 17.05 15.12 10.16
C VAL A 106 15.71 15.76 10.58
N VAL A 107 14.56 15.27 10.09
CA VAL A 107 13.26 15.97 10.20
C VAL A 107 12.22 15.17 11.02
N GLY A 108 12.51 13.92 11.41
CA GLY A 108 11.54 13.09 12.14
C GLY A 108 10.30 12.72 11.30
N GLY A 109 10.48 12.57 9.99
CA GLY A 109 9.38 12.44 9.02
C GLY A 109 8.48 11.22 9.27
N GLY A 110 7.16 11.45 9.21
CA GLY A 110 6.14 10.39 9.21
C GLY A 110 6.04 9.66 7.86
N HIS A 111 5.38 8.51 7.86
CA HIS A 111 5.00 7.77 6.66
C HIS A 111 3.49 7.78 6.52
N GLU A 112 2.96 8.12 5.34
CA GLU A 112 1.53 8.16 5.09
C GLU A 112 1.18 7.36 3.83
N MET A 113 0.05 6.63 3.88
CA MET A 113 -0.54 6.02 2.70
C MET A 113 -2.06 6.13 2.82
N VAL A 114 -2.69 6.68 1.78
CA VAL A 114 -4.13 6.92 1.71
C VAL A 114 -4.62 6.43 0.34
N ALA A 115 -5.66 5.61 0.35
CA ALA A 115 -6.28 5.14 -0.89
C ALA A 115 -7.78 4.96 -0.73
N ASP A 116 -8.53 5.09 -1.82
CA ASP A 116 -9.88 4.60 -1.89
C ASP A 116 -9.84 3.12 -2.28
N ILE A 117 -10.63 2.29 -1.61
CA ILE A 117 -10.69 0.87 -1.89
C ILE A 117 -12.13 0.47 -2.17
N ALA A 118 -12.35 -0.29 -3.24
CA ALA A 118 -13.65 -0.87 -3.56
C ALA A 118 -13.52 -2.39 -3.77
N VAL A 119 -14.45 -3.15 -3.16
CA VAL A 119 -14.69 -4.55 -3.48
C VAL A 119 -15.77 -4.61 -4.53
N VAL A 120 -15.47 -5.22 -5.67
CA VAL A 120 -16.35 -5.27 -6.84
C VAL A 120 -16.64 -6.72 -7.17
N ASP A 121 -17.90 -7.05 -7.44
CA ASP A 121 -18.28 -8.37 -7.96
C ASP A 121 -17.63 -8.59 -9.33
N ALA A 122 -16.83 -9.65 -9.47
CA ALA A 122 -16.07 -9.85 -10.69
C ALA A 122 -16.94 -10.23 -11.90
N LYS A 123 -18.16 -10.75 -11.68
CA LYS A 123 -19.08 -11.16 -12.75
C LYS A 123 -19.93 -10.01 -13.23
N THR A 124 -20.47 -9.21 -12.30
CA THR A 124 -21.45 -8.17 -12.63
C THR A 124 -20.85 -6.77 -12.69
N GLY A 125 -19.67 -6.55 -12.09
CA GLY A 125 -19.09 -5.21 -11.94
C GLY A 125 -19.75 -4.37 -10.85
N ALA A 126 -20.68 -4.91 -10.08
CA ALA A 126 -21.34 -4.20 -9.00
C ALA A 126 -20.36 -3.93 -7.84
N VAL A 127 -20.32 -2.69 -7.35
CA VAL A 127 -19.59 -2.34 -6.12
C VAL A 127 -20.33 -2.96 -4.93
N LEU A 128 -19.66 -3.87 -4.23
CA LEU A 128 -20.20 -4.57 -3.05
C LEU A 128 -19.86 -3.84 -1.77
N LEU A 129 -18.70 -3.19 -1.75
CA LEU A 129 -18.19 -2.44 -0.61
C LEU A 129 -17.25 -1.34 -1.10
N ALA A 130 -17.31 -0.18 -0.46
CA ALA A 130 -16.35 0.89 -0.68
C ALA A 130 -15.84 1.43 0.66
N HIS A 131 -14.54 1.66 0.73
CA HIS A 131 -13.87 2.36 1.81
C HIS A 131 -13.11 3.55 1.22
N PRO A 132 -13.73 4.74 1.14
CA PRO A 132 -13.01 5.94 0.74
C PRO A 132 -11.97 6.31 1.80
N GLU A 133 -10.87 6.91 1.34
CA GLU A 133 -9.82 7.46 2.20
C GLU A 133 -9.31 6.50 3.28
N PHE A 134 -9.15 5.22 2.93
CA PHE A 134 -8.57 4.24 3.85
C PHE A 134 -7.13 4.63 4.19
N ARG A 135 -6.88 4.79 5.50
CA ARG A 135 -5.58 5.18 6.05
C ARG A 135 -5.06 4.05 6.93
N ALA A 136 -3.85 3.60 6.65
CA ALA A 136 -3.13 2.77 7.62
C ALA A 136 -2.28 3.69 8.50
N ALA A 137 -2.78 4.17 9.65
CA ALA A 137 -1.90 4.90 10.56
C ALA A 137 -0.79 3.95 11.07
N ALA A 138 0.47 4.37 10.97
CA ALA A 138 1.51 3.80 11.83
C ALA A 138 1.60 4.75 13.01
N LEU A 139 1.30 4.27 14.22
CA LEU A 139 1.81 4.93 15.42
C LEU A 139 3.33 4.89 15.29
N ALA A 140 3.94 6.06 15.09
CA ALA A 140 5.37 6.19 15.26
C ALA A 140 5.69 5.83 16.73
N GLY A 141 6.28 4.67 16.97
CA GLY A 141 7.05 4.43 18.19
C GLY A 141 6.37 3.81 19.42
N GLN A 142 5.36 2.95 19.31
CA GLN A 142 4.96 2.12 20.46
C GLN A 142 4.82 0.63 20.09
N GLY A 143 5.94 -0.08 20.23
CA GLY A 143 6.03 -1.53 20.21
C GLY A 143 7.39 -1.91 20.79
N ILE A 144 7.37 -2.50 21.98
CA ILE A 144 8.49 -2.69 22.90
C ILE A 144 9.36 -3.85 22.37
N GLY A 145 10.46 -3.53 21.70
CA GLY A 145 11.46 -4.51 21.26
C GLY A 145 12.22 -4.08 20.02
N GLY A 146 13.44 -3.57 20.20
CA GLY A 146 14.40 -3.45 19.10
C GLY A 146 15.08 -2.10 18.96
N THR A 147 15.84 -1.73 20.00
CA THR A 147 17.12 -1.04 19.80
C THR A 147 17.91 -1.71 18.65
N MET A 148 18.46 -0.89 17.74
CA MET A 148 19.65 -1.19 16.93
C MET A 148 19.86 -2.67 16.54
N LEU A 149 19.15 -3.14 15.51
CA LEU A 149 19.57 -4.31 14.74
C LEU A 149 19.58 -3.90 13.26
N ASP A 150 20.76 -4.04 12.65
CA ASP A 150 21.17 -3.68 11.30
C ASP A 150 20.08 -3.19 10.34
N ALA A 151 20.15 -1.90 10.00
CA ALA A 151 19.36 -1.30 8.93
C ALA A 151 19.54 -1.99 7.56
N ALA A 152 20.58 -2.82 7.39
CA ALA A 152 20.86 -3.59 6.18
C ALA A 152 20.01 -4.85 6.00
N PHE A 153 19.35 -5.37 7.05
CA PHE A 153 18.51 -6.58 6.98
C PHE A 153 17.01 -6.33 7.16
N LEU A 154 16.60 -5.08 7.43
CA LEU A 154 15.20 -4.73 7.53
C LEU A 154 14.57 -4.60 6.14
N PRO A 155 13.34 -5.10 5.92
CA PRO A 155 12.62 -4.83 4.69
C PRO A 155 12.54 -3.33 4.41
N ASP A 156 12.59 -2.95 3.14
CA ASP A 156 12.49 -1.57 2.69
C ASP A 156 11.31 -0.90 3.41
N PRO A 157 11.46 0.31 3.96
CA PRO A 157 10.38 1.08 4.56
C PRO A 157 9.06 1.03 3.79
N ILE A 158 9.09 1.02 2.45
CA ILE A 158 7.85 0.84 1.66
C ILE A 158 7.22 -0.53 1.86
N ASP A 159 8.01 -1.60 1.93
CA ASP A 159 7.48 -2.96 2.06
C ASP A 159 6.82 -3.14 3.42
N ARG A 160 7.44 -2.66 4.49
CA ARG A 160 6.82 -2.63 5.83
C ARG A 160 5.53 -1.82 5.84
N ARG A 161 5.52 -0.67 5.15
CA ARG A 161 4.38 0.23 5.13
C ARG A 161 3.19 -0.36 4.38
N VAL A 162 3.47 -0.88 3.19
CA VAL A 162 2.50 -1.53 2.33
C VAL A 162 1.95 -2.80 2.99
N GLN A 163 2.80 -3.55 3.68
CA GLN A 163 2.38 -4.72 4.44
C GLN A 163 1.47 -4.36 5.63
N ASN A 164 1.80 -3.32 6.40
CA ASN A 164 0.92 -2.82 7.47
C ASN A 164 -0.43 -2.38 6.90
N PHE A 165 -0.44 -1.68 5.76
CA PHE A 165 -1.68 -1.29 5.11
C PHE A 165 -2.53 -2.48 4.67
N ALA A 166 -1.92 -3.47 4.02
CA ALA A 166 -2.61 -4.69 3.61
C ALA A 166 -3.19 -5.46 4.80
N THR A 167 -2.42 -5.54 5.90
CA THR A 167 -2.86 -6.17 7.16
C THR A 167 -4.03 -5.43 7.77
N LYS A 168 -3.94 -4.10 7.90
CA LYS A 168 -5.03 -3.27 8.43
C LYS A 168 -6.30 -3.36 7.59
N TYR A 169 -6.16 -3.41 6.27
CA TYR A 169 -7.30 -3.56 5.39
C TYR A 169 -7.94 -4.95 5.52
N ARG A 170 -7.13 -6.01 5.57
CA ARG A 170 -7.60 -7.38 5.84
C ARG A 170 -8.36 -7.45 7.15
N ASP A 171 -7.80 -6.91 8.24
CA ASP A 171 -8.42 -6.94 9.56
C ASP A 171 -9.72 -6.14 9.62
N TRP A 172 -9.80 -5.04 8.87
CA TRP A 172 -11.04 -4.29 8.72
C TRP A 172 -12.10 -5.06 7.90
N LEU A 173 -11.68 -5.72 6.82
CA LEU A 173 -12.57 -6.46 5.92
C LEU A 173 -13.08 -7.75 6.58
N ALA A 174 -12.22 -8.47 7.29
CA ALA A 174 -12.53 -9.73 7.94
C ALA A 174 -11.87 -9.76 9.33
N PRO A 175 -12.49 -9.09 10.32
CA PRO A 175 -11.98 -9.10 11.69
C PRO A 175 -11.81 -10.53 12.18
N GLN A 176 -10.59 -10.89 12.58
CA GLN A 176 -10.34 -12.19 13.18
C GLN A 176 -10.95 -12.20 14.59
N PRO A 177 -11.57 -13.30 15.04
CA PRO A 177 -11.96 -13.45 16.43
C PRO A 177 -10.71 -13.27 17.31
N THR A 178 -10.78 -12.37 18.29
CA THR A 178 -9.78 -12.33 19.37
C THR A 178 -9.88 -13.64 20.12
N ALA A 179 -8.81 -14.45 20.05
CA ALA A 179 -8.63 -15.63 20.88
C ALA A 179 -8.59 -15.27 22.36
#